data_AF-A0A0U5HCF0-F1
#
_entry.id   AF-A0A0U5HCF0-F1
#
_cell.length_a   1.000
_cell.length_b   1.000
_cell.length_c   1.000
_cell.angle_alpha   90.00
_cell.angle_beta   90.00
_cell.angle_gamma   90.00
#
_symmetry.space_group_name_H-M   'P 1'
#
loop_
_entity.id
_entity.type
_entity.pdbx_description
1 polymer ?
#
loop_
_entity_poly.entity_id
_entity_poly.type
_entity_poly.pdbx_seq_one_letter_code
_entity_poly.pdbx_strand_id
1 'polypeptide(L)'
;MANRIKGITVEIGGDTTKLQTALKGVNSEVKNSQAQLKDVEKLLKLDPGNTELLDQKHKLLGDAVAETKTKLETLKTAASLCTTIYISSHKLALHLFSTPSIFPYTHWNL
;
A
#
# COMPACT_ATOMS: atom_id res chain seq x y z
N MET A 1 0.25 -22.35 -22.42
CA MET A 1 0.09 -20.93 -21.98
C MET A 1 -0.34 -20.74 -20.50
N ALA A 2 -0.91 -21.71 -19.80
CA ALA A 2 -1.46 -21.52 -18.44
C ALA A 2 -0.43 -21.30 -17.31
N ASN A 3 0.85 -21.65 -17.53
CA ASN A 3 1.87 -21.63 -16.48
C ASN A 3 2.39 -20.22 -16.13
N ARG A 4 2.33 -19.25 -17.05
CA ARG A 4 2.75 -17.86 -16.79
C ARG A 4 1.72 -17.06 -15.99
N ILE A 5 0.43 -17.37 -16.13
CA ILE A 5 -0.65 -16.66 -15.43
C ILE A 5 -0.67 -17.05 -13.95
N LYS A 6 -0.46 -18.34 -13.60
CA LYS A 6 -0.32 -18.76 -12.20
C LYS A 6 0.92 -18.15 -11.53
N GLY A 7 2.06 -18.06 -12.24
CA GLY A 7 3.27 -17.42 -11.70
C GLY A 7 3.06 -15.94 -11.37
N ILE A 8 2.45 -15.18 -12.28
CA ILE A 8 2.11 -13.77 -12.07
C ILE A 8 1.11 -13.62 -10.91
N THR A 9 0.10 -14.48 -10.78
CA THR A 9 -0.85 -14.44 -9.64
C THR A 9 -0.18 -14.73 -8.30
N VAL A 10 0.76 -15.67 -8.23
CA VAL A 10 1.46 -16.01 -6.97
C VAL A 10 2.43 -14.89 -6.55
N GLU A 11 3.14 -14.27 -7.50
CA GLU A 11 3.95 -13.07 -7.24
C GLU A 11 3.09 -11.89 -6.76
N ILE A 12 1.96 -11.63 -7.43
CA ILE A 12 1.04 -10.53 -7.09
C ILE A 12 0.30 -10.75 -5.75
N GLY A 13 -0.15 -11.98 -5.45
CA GLY A 13 -0.83 -12.31 -4.19
C GLY A 13 0.11 -12.31 -2.98
N GLY A 14 1.36 -12.73 -3.18
CA GLY A 14 2.41 -12.63 -2.18
C GLY A 14 2.82 -11.17 -1.92
N ASP A 15 2.92 -10.35 -2.96
CA ASP A 15 3.32 -8.95 -2.84
C ASP A 15 2.25 -8.07 -2.22
N THR A 16 0.97 -8.24 -2.57
CA THR A 16 -0.13 -7.48 -1.95
C THR A 16 -0.26 -7.73 -0.45
N THR A 17 -0.01 -8.96 0.01
CA THR A 17 -0.02 -9.32 1.46
C THR A 17 1.15 -8.67 2.22
N LYS A 18 2.35 -8.68 1.63
CA LYS A 18 3.52 -7.99 2.20
C LYS A 18 3.30 -6.48 2.26
N LEU A 19 2.69 -5.91 1.22
CA LEU A 19 2.39 -4.49 1.12
C LEU A 19 1.34 -4.07 2.17
N GLN A 20 0.31 -4.88 2.38
CA GLN A 20 -0.66 -4.66 3.45
C GLN A 20 -0.01 -4.73 4.84
N THR A 21 0.95 -5.64 5.05
CA THR A 21 1.70 -5.76 6.30
C THR A 21 2.60 -4.54 6.53
N ALA A 22 3.33 -4.09 5.50
CA ALA A 22 4.13 -2.87 5.56
C ALA A 22 3.28 -1.64 5.86
N LEU A 23 2.12 -1.48 5.20
CA LEU A 23 1.19 -0.38 5.47
C LEU A 23 0.64 -0.42 6.91
N LYS A 24 0.37 -1.60 7.47
CA LYS A 24 -0.06 -1.75 8.87
C LYS A 24 1.06 -1.40 9.86
N GLY A 25 2.29 -1.81 9.59
CA GLY A 25 3.48 -1.47 10.37
C GLY A 25 3.67 0.05 10.44
N VAL A 26 3.80 0.69 9.28
CA VAL A 26 3.99 2.15 9.17
C VAL A 26 2.83 2.91 9.79
N ASN A 27 1.58 2.43 9.67
CA ASN A 27 0.44 3.09 10.32
C ASN A 27 0.46 2.98 11.85
N SER A 28 1.05 1.93 12.40
CA SER A 28 1.18 1.73 13.84
C SER A 28 2.30 2.60 14.40
N GLU A 29 3.42 2.68 13.69
CA GLU A 29 4.54 3.57 13.99
C GLU A 29 4.10 5.04 14.01
N VAL A 30 3.38 5.51 12.98
CA VAL A 30 2.85 6.89 12.92
C VAL A 30 1.92 7.21 14.10
N LYS A 31 1.09 6.26 14.51
CA LYS A 31 0.21 6.44 15.68
C LYS A 31 0.99 6.56 16.98
N ASN A 32 2.06 5.78 17.12
CA ASN A 32 2.94 5.84 18.28
C ASN A 32 3.68 7.19 18.32
N SER A 33 4.28 7.60 17.21
CA SER A 33 4.93 8.91 17.04
C SER A 33 3.98 10.07 17.37
N GLN A 34 2.71 10.00 16.95
CA GLN A 34 1.69 10.99 17.32
C GLN A 34 1.37 11.02 18.82
N ALA A 35 1.31 9.86 19.48
CA ALA A 35 1.07 9.80 20.92
C ALA A 35 2.25 10.41 21.70
N GLN A 36 3.48 10.06 21.32
CA GLN A 36 4.69 10.62 21.90
C GLN A 36 4.78 12.13 21.71
N LEU A 37 4.44 12.65 20.52
CA LEU A 37 4.39 14.10 20.27
C LEU A 37 3.37 14.80 21.17
N LYS A 38 2.19 14.22 21.40
CA LYS A 38 1.18 14.77 22.31
C LYS A 38 1.66 14.81 23.76
N ASP A 39 2.37 13.78 24.20
CA ASP A 39 2.87 13.72 25.58
C ASP A 39 4.04 14.69 25.78
N VAL A 40 4.94 14.81 24.81
CA VAL A 40 5.99 15.84 24.81
C VAL A 40 5.37 17.24 24.81
N GLU A 41 4.31 17.49 24.05
CA GLU A 41 3.61 18.78 24.05
C GLU A 41 2.94 19.09 25.39
N LYS A 42 2.33 18.11 26.05
CA LYS A 42 1.77 18.29 27.41
C LYS A 42 2.87 18.61 28.43
N LEU A 43 4.00 17.92 28.35
CA LEU A 43 5.12 18.15 29.26
C LEU A 43 5.75 19.52 29.03
N LEU A 44 5.91 19.96 27.77
CA LEU A 44 6.36 21.31 27.43
C LEU A 44 5.39 22.42 27.88
N LYS A 45 4.08 22.13 28.03
CA LYS A 45 3.12 23.08 28.61
C LYS A 45 3.29 23.22 30.12
N LEU A 46 3.76 22.18 30.80
CA LEU A 46 4.05 22.20 32.24
C LEU A 46 5.42 22.83 32.51
N ASP A 47 6.40 22.60 31.64
CA ASP A 47 7.75 23.16 31.72
C ASP A 47 8.23 23.67 30.34
N PRO A 48 7.90 24.92 29.97
CA PRO A 48 8.19 25.47 28.65
C PRO A 48 9.67 25.78 28.41
N GLY A 49 10.50 25.73 29.46
CA GLY A 49 11.95 25.96 29.37
C GLY A 49 12.76 24.68 29.15
N ASN A 50 12.11 23.51 29.12
CA ASN A 50 12.80 22.24 29.03
C ASN A 50 13.33 21.98 27.60
N THR A 51 14.62 22.24 27.41
CA THR A 51 15.34 22.10 26.14
C THR A 51 15.48 20.64 25.69
N GLU A 52 15.53 19.67 26.62
CA GLU A 52 15.55 18.24 26.28
C GLU A 52 14.23 17.79 25.64
N LEU A 53 13.10 18.26 26.17
CA LEU A 53 11.78 17.99 25.57
C LEU A 53 11.60 18.65 24.21
N LEU A 54 12.22 19.82 23.98
CA LEU A 54 12.24 20.46 22.67
C LEU A 54 13.06 19.64 21.66
N ASP A 55 14.23 19.15 22.05
CA ASP A 55 15.05 18.29 21.19
C ASP A 55 14.32 16.98 20.87
N GLN A 56 13.70 16.36 21.88
CA GLN A 56 12.87 15.17 21.71
C GLN A 56 11.69 15.40 20.76
N LYS A 57 11.03 16.56 20.83
CA LYS A 57 9.96 16.95 19.90
C LYS A 57 10.50 17.06 18.47
N HIS A 58 11.63 17.73 18.27
CA HIS A 58 12.25 17.89 16.95
C HIS A 58 12.63 16.54 16.35
N LYS A 59 13.18 15.64 17.16
CA LYS A 59 13.50 14.28 16.73
C LYS A 59 12.26 13.49 16.33
N LEU A 60 11.21 13.50 17.16
CA LEU A 60 9.94 12.82 16.86
C LEU A 60 9.27 13.37 15.60
N LEU A 61 9.38 14.68 15.35
CA LEU A 61 8.89 15.29 14.10
C LEU A 61 9.69 14.82 12.89
N GLY A 62 11.02 14.70 13.02
CA GLY A 62 11.87 14.12 11.97
C GLY A 62 11.50 12.67 11.66
N ASP A 63 11.33 11.86 12.70
CA ASP A 63 10.94 10.46 12.59
C ASP A 63 9.54 10.32 11.95
N ALA A 64 8.57 11.14 12.35
CA ALA A 64 7.23 11.16 11.76
C ALA A 64 7.22 11.59 10.28
N VAL A 65 8.08 12.52 9.88
CA VAL A 65 8.22 12.93 8.47
C VAL A 65 8.83 11.78 7.64
N ALA A 66 9.85 11.11 8.17
CA ALA A 66 10.45 9.95 7.52
C ALA A 66 9.45 8.80 7.35
N GLU A 67 8.69 8.47 8.39
CA GLU A 67 7.60 7.48 8.32
C GLU A 67 6.53 7.85 7.30
N THR A 68 6.13 9.12 7.26
CA THR A 68 5.12 9.60 6.29
C THR A 68 5.63 9.45 4.85
N LYS A 69 6.92 9.73 4.62
CA LYS A 69 7.57 9.51 3.32
C LYS A 69 7.57 8.03 2.94
N THR A 70 7.94 7.15 3.87
CA THR A 70 7.88 5.69 3.67
C THR A 70 6.47 5.21 3.35
N LYS A 71 5.46 5.75 4.04
CA LYS A 71 4.04 5.45 3.74
C LYS A 71 3.64 5.89 2.35
N LEU A 72 4.05 7.09 1.93
CA LEU A 72 3.77 7.62 0.61
C LEU A 72 4.38 6.74 -0.50
N GLU A 73 5.65 6.35 -0.34
CA GLU A 73 6.32 5.47 -1.29
C GLU A 73 5.63 4.10 -1.35
N THR A 74 5.28 3.53 -0.19
CA THR A 74 4.53 2.27 -0.13
C THR A 74 3.17 2.37 -0.82
N LEU A 75 2.45 3.48 -0.64
CA LEU A 75 1.16 3.73 -1.31
C LEU A 75 1.32 3.89 -2.82
N LYS A 76 2.38 4.54 -3.31
CA LYS A 76 2.68 4.63 -4.75
C LYS A 76 2.97 3.25 -5.34
N THR A 77 3.75 2.42 -4.64
CA THR A 77 4.00 1.05 -5.06
C THR A 77 2.70 0.25 -5.13
N ALA A 78 1.82 0.39 -4.12
CA ALA A 78 0.50 -0.23 -4.10
C ALA A 78 -0.35 0.18 -5.32
N ALA A 79 -0.39 1.49 -5.62
CA ALA A 79 -1.15 2.03 -6.73
C ALA A 79 -0.62 1.55 -8.09
N SER A 80 0.70 1.52 -8.26
CA SER A 80 1.36 1.01 -9.46
C SER A 80 0.98 -0.46 -9.70
N LEU A 81 1.09 -1.31 -8.67
CA LEU A 81 0.70 -2.72 -8.75
C LEU A 81 -0.78 -2.89 -9.11
N CYS A 82 -1.68 -2.15 -8.46
CA CYS A 82 -3.12 -2.18 -8.79
C CYS A 82 -3.38 -1.82 -10.26
N THR A 83 -2.68 -0.81 -10.77
CA THR A 83 -2.80 -0.36 -12.17
C THR A 83 -2.30 -1.44 -13.14
N THR A 84 -1.15 -2.06 -12.84
CA THR A 84 -0.62 -3.18 -13.64
C THR A 84 -1.57 -4.38 -13.66
N ILE A 85 -2.18 -4.72 -12.52
CA ILE A 85 -3.15 -5.82 -12.40
C ILE A 85 -4.40 -5.53 -13.24
N TYR A 86 -4.93 -4.31 -13.15
CA TYR A 86 -6.11 -3.89 -13.90
C TYR A 86 -5.87 -3.98 -15.42
N ILE A 87 -4.75 -3.44 -15.89
CA ILE A 87 -4.36 -3.49 -17.31
C ILE A 87 -4.18 -4.94 -17.79
N SER A 88 -3.52 -5.79 -16.99
CA SER A 88 -3.29 -7.20 -17.33
C SER A 88 -4.61 -7.99 -17.41
N SER A 89 -5.55 -7.72 -16.51
CA SER A 89 -6.87 -8.36 -16.47
C SER A 89 -7.73 -7.94 -17.67
N HIS A 90 -7.74 -6.65 -17.99
CA HIS A 90 -8.48 -6.11 -19.13
C HIS A 90 -7.93 -6.65 -20.47
N LYS A 91 -6.61 -6.78 -20.60
CA LYS A 91 -5.96 -7.34 -21.79
C LYS A 91 -6.26 -8.83 -21.98
N LEU A 92 -6.37 -9.60 -20.90
CA LEU A 92 -6.76 -11.02 -20.96
C LEU A 92 -8.22 -11.18 -21.42
N ALA A 93 -9.12 -10.35 -20.90
CA ALA A 93 -10.54 -10.37 -21.27
C ALA A 93 -10.76 -10.04 -22.76
N LEU A 94 -10.06 -9.04 -23.29
CA LEU A 94 -10.09 -8.70 -24.72
C LEU A 94 -9.58 -9.84 -25.61
N HIS A 95 -8.55 -10.57 -25.16
CA HIS A 95 -8.00 -11.68 -25.94
C HIS A 95 -8.95 -12.89 -25.98
N LEU A 96 -9.64 -13.18 -24.87
CA LEU A 96 -10.66 -14.24 -24.79
C LEU A 96 -11.90 -13.96 -25.65
N PHE A 97 -12.26 -12.69 -25.82
CA PHE A 97 -13.38 -12.29 -26.68
C PHE A 97 -13.04 -12.30 -28.18
N SER A 98 -11.74 -12.22 -28.52
CA SER A 98 -11.27 -12.14 -29.90
C SER A 98 -10.87 -13.49 -30.53
N THR A 99 -10.84 -14.60 -29.76
CA THR A 99 -10.51 -15.93 -30.30
C THR A 99 -11.78 -16.65 -30.79
N PRO A 100 -11.96 -16.88 -32.11
CA PRO A 100 -13.22 -17.42 -32.66
C PRO A 100 -13.39 -18.94 -32.57
N SER A 101 -12.51 -19.69 -31.91
CA SER A 101 -12.32 -21.11 -32.21
C SER A 101 -12.78 -22.13 -31.15
N ILE A 102 -13.61 -21.77 -30.16
CA ILE A 102 -14.24 -22.75 -29.26
C ILE A 102 -15.65 -22.29 -28.83
N PHE A 103 -16.62 -22.36 -29.73
CA PHE A 103 -18.05 -22.43 -29.39
C PHE A 103 -18.74 -23.41 -30.35
N PRO A 104 -19.08 -24.64 -29.94
CA PRO A 104 -20.05 -25.43 -30.68
C PRO A 104 -21.44 -24.82 -30.43
N TYR A 105 -22.14 -24.59 -31.53
CA TYR A 105 -23.50 -24.07 -31.65
C TYR A 105 -24.47 -24.54 -30.55
N THR A 106 -25.11 -23.59 -29.85
CA THR A 106 -26.51 -23.75 -29.44
C THR A 106 -27.27 -22.46 -29.71
N HIS A 107 -28.10 -22.56 -30.74
CA HIS A 107 -29.20 -21.70 -31.16
C HIS A 107 -29.90 -20.97 -30.00
N TRP A 108 -29.76 -19.64 -29.94
CA TRP A 108 -30.66 -18.77 -29.19
C TRP A 108 -31.77 -18.31 -30.15
N ASN A 109 -32.97 -18.84 -29.94
CA ASN A 109 -34.17 -18.44 -30.65
C ASN A 109 -34.65 -17.08 -30.10
N LEU A 110 -35.14 -16.24 -31.00
CA LEU A 110 -35.71 -14.91 -30.74
C LEU A 110 -36.92 -14.96 -29.79
#